data_AF-A0A5Q0TU48-F1
#
_entry.id   AF-A0A5Q0TU48-F1
#
_cell.length_a   1.000
_cell.length_b   1.000
_cell.length_c   1.000
_cell.angle_alpha   90.00
_cell.angle_beta   90.00
_cell.angle_gamma   90.00
#
_symmetry.space_group_name_H-M   'P 1'
#
loop_
_entity.id
_entity.type
_entity.pdbx_description
1 polymer ?
#
loop_
_entity_poly.entity_id
_entity_poly.type
_entity_poly.pdbx_seq_one_letter_code
_entity_poly.pdbx_strand_id
1 'polypeptide(L)' 'MPIKYVCKNCGTILHKFEKVGQDFYGVRTPSEIKSIFGGKCPRCGHELSTPTLDDIKIFFRKKPQKVMVLEQLR' A
#
# COMPACT_ATOMS: atom_id res chain seq x y z
N MET A 1 0.81 -10.79 0.41
CA MET A 1 -0.25 -9.77 0.44
C MET A 1 0.42 -8.42 0.54
N PRO A 2 0.39 -7.56 -0.49
CA PRO A 2 1.00 -6.25 -0.37
C PRO A 2 0.16 -5.35 0.54
N ILE A 3 0.74 -4.84 1.63
CA ILE A 3 0.11 -3.82 2.48
C ILE A 3 0.55 -2.45 1.97
N LYS A 4 -0.38 -1.50 1.88
CA LYS A 4 -0.10 -0.12 1.46
C LYS A 4 -0.60 0.84 2.51
N TYR A 5 0.27 1.74 2.95
CA TYR A 5 -0.09 2.91 3.73
C TYR A 5 -0.36 4.06 2.76
N VAL A 6 -1.57 4.62 2.82
CA VAL A 6 -2.03 5.63 1.86
C VAL A 6 -2.53 6.84 2.62
N CYS A 7 -2.14 8.03 2.17
CA CYS A 7 -2.67 9.28 2.69
C CYS A 7 -4.17 9.37 2.39
N LYS A 8 -5.00 9.48 3.44
CA LYS A 8 -6.46 9.59 3.35
C LYS A 8 -6.91 10.80 2.54
N ASN A 9 -6.15 11.90 2.56
CA ASN A 9 -6.50 13.14 1.89
C ASN A 9 -6.19 13.11 0.38
N CYS A 10 -4.95 12.77 -0.01
CA CYS A 10 -4.50 12.90 -1.41
C CYS A 10 -4.23 11.58 -2.13
N GLY A 11 -4.41 10.43 -1.48
CA GLY A 11 -4.21 9.10 -2.08
C GLY A 11 -2.75 8.71 -2.31
N THR A 12 -1.79 9.50 -1.84
CA THR A 12 -0.37 9.19 -2.02
C THR A 12 0.03 7.99 -1.18
N ILE A 13 0.76 7.06 -1.78
CA ILE A 13 1.31 5.89 -1.09
C ILE A 13 2.50 6.36 -0.25
N LEU A 14 2.38 6.26 1.06
CA LEU A 14 3.41 6.63 2.03
C LEU A 14 4.43 5.50 2.20
N HIS A 15 3.96 4.25 2.21
CA HIS A 15 4.80 3.07 2.32
C HIS A 15 4.09 1.84 1.72
N LYS A 16 4.89 0.92 1.20
CA LYS A 16 4.40 -0.34 0.62
C LYS A 16 5.22 -1.50 1.18
N PHE A 17 4.52 -2.46 1.76
CA PHE A 17 5.09 -3.73 2.15
C PHE A 17 4.69 -4.80 1.12
N GLU A 18 5.64 -5.28 0.33
CA GLU A 18 5.43 -6.27 -0.73
C GLU A 18 5.67 -7.70 -0.26
N LYS A 19 6.80 -7.96 0.41
CA LYS A 19 7.25 -9.31 0.80
C LYS A 19 8.10 -9.29 2.07
N VAL A 20 8.11 -10.41 2.78
CA VAL A 20 9.04 -10.64 3.90
C VAL A 20 10.49 -10.60 3.37
N GLY A 21 11.37 -9.97 4.14
CA GLY A 21 12.77 -9.76 3.75
C GLY A 21 12.99 -8.58 2.80
N GLN A 22 11.98 -7.76 2.51
CA GLN A 22 12.20 -6.48 1.80
C GLN A 22 12.95 -5.46 2.67
N ASP A 23 12.66 -5.48 3.98
CA ASP A 23 13.17 -4.56 4.99
C ASP A 23 13.49 -5.37 6.25
N PHE A 24 14.50 -4.95 7.02
CA PHE A 24 14.94 -5.60 8.26
C PHE A 24 13.92 -5.51 9.41
N TYR A 25 12.88 -4.70 9.28
CA TYR A 25 11.93 -4.36 10.35
C TYR A 25 10.54 -5.00 10.18
N GLY A 26 10.29 -5.72 9.08
CA GLY A 26 8.96 -6.29 8.81
C GLY A 26 7.89 -5.24 8.46
N VAL A 27 6.62 -5.54 8.79
CA VAL A 27 5.50 -4.63 8.53
C VAL A 27 5.50 -3.52 9.58
N ARG A 28 5.80 -2.29 9.17
CA ARG A 28 5.69 -1.11 10.03
C ARG A 28 4.24 -0.88 10.46
N THR A 29 4.02 -0.43 11.67
CA THR A 29 2.74 0.04 12.20
C THR A 29 2.36 1.41 11.63
N PRO A 30 1.06 1.79 11.62
CA PRO A 30 0.65 3.12 11.19
C PRO A 30 1.33 4.26 11.96
N SER A 31 1.57 4.07 13.27
CA SER A 31 2.25 5.06 14.11
C SER A 31 3.71 5.25 13.69
N GLU A 32 4.43 4.18 13.32
CA GLU A 32 5.80 4.32 12.78
C GLU A 32 5.82 5.07 11.45
N ILE A 33 4.88 4.76 10.55
CA ILE A 33 4.75 5.50 9.28
C ILE A 33 4.51 6.98 9.54
N LYS A 34 3.64 7.33 10.49
CA LYS A 34 3.41 8.72 10.90
C LYS A 34 4.68 9.39 11.39
N SER A 35 5.44 8.73 12.26
CA SER A 35 6.69 9.26 12.83
C SER A 35 7.77 9.49 11.78
N ILE A 36 7.90 8.61 10.78
CA ILE A 36 8.86 8.76 9.67
C ILE A 36 8.64 10.07 8.92
N PHE A 37 7.39 10.48 8.72
CA PHE A 37 7.04 11.71 8.00
C PHE A 37 6.77 12.91 8.92
N GLY A 38 7.19 12.87 10.19
CA GLY A 38 6.99 13.98 11.13
C GLY A 38 5.51 14.35 11.33
N GLY A 39 4.60 13.39 11.18
CA GLY A 39 3.17 13.61 11.33
C GLY A 39 2.47 14.29 10.16
N LYS A 40 3.13 14.56 9.03
CA LYS A 40 2.50 15.23 7.87
C LYS A 40 2.74 14.48 6.56
N CYS A 41 1.78 14.54 5.65
CA CYS A 41 1.93 13.95 4.33
C CYS A 41 3.00 14.72 3.54
N PRO A 42 4.03 14.06 2.97
CA PRO A 42 5.08 14.72 2.22
C PRO A 42 4.60 15.35 0.90
N ARG A 43 3.41 14.97 0.41
CA ARG A 43 2.87 15.49 -0.85
C ARG A 43 1.88 16.64 -0.68
N CYS A 44 0.94 16.55 0.27
CA CYS A 44 -0.10 17.56 0.44
C CYS A 44 -0.05 18.33 1.77
N GLY A 45 0.91 18.01 2.65
CA GLY A 45 1.07 18.66 3.95
C GLY A 45 0.01 18.32 5.00
N HIS A 46 -1.01 17.54 4.64
CA HIS A 46 -2.09 17.15 5.56
C HIS A 46 -1.56 16.34 6.74
N GLU A 47 -2.10 16.57 7.94
CA GLU A 47 -1.71 15.83 9.14
C GLU A 47 -2.09 14.35 9.03
N LEU A 48 -1.14 13.48 9.34
CA LEU A 48 -1.34 12.05 9.36
C LEU A 48 -1.93 11.64 10.71
N SER A 49 -3.04 10.91 10.66
CA SER A 49 -3.67 10.28 11.83
C SER A 49 -3.48 8.76 11.80
N THR A 50 -3.62 8.13 12.96
CA THR A 50 -3.72 6.67 13.04
C THR A 50 -5.06 6.25 12.45
N PRO A 51 -5.10 5.32 11.48
CA PRO A 51 -6.35 4.89 10.85
C PRO A 51 -7.25 4.13 11.82
N THR A 52 -8.57 4.24 11.64
CA THR A 52 -9.56 3.36 12.28
C THR A 52 -9.83 2.13 11.41
N LEU A 53 -10.65 1.18 11.89
CA LEU A 53 -11.04 0.01 11.11
C LEU A 53 -11.74 0.39 9.79
N ASP A 54 -12.53 1.47 9.79
CA ASP A 54 -13.27 1.95 8.62
C ASP A 54 -12.35 2.46 7.48
N ASP A 55 -11.11 2.82 7.81
CA ASP A 55 -10.12 3.26 6.82
C ASP A 55 -9.45 2.09 6.09
N ILE A 56 -9.61 0.86 6.57
CA ILE A 56 -8.92 -0.33 6.04
C ILE A 56 -9.70 -0.92 4.87
N LYS A 57 -9.05 -0.98 3.70
CA LYS A 57 -9.62 -1.59 2.48
C LYS A 57 -8.86 -2.86 2.11
N ILE A 58 -9.56 -3.98 2.05
CA ILE A 58 -9.01 -5.29 1.68
C ILE A 58 -9.51 -5.66 0.28
N PHE A 59 -8.57 -5.90 -0.65
CA PHE A 59 -8.88 -6.30 -2.01
C PHE A 59 -8.32 -7.70 -2.28
N PHE A 60 -9.17 -8.61 -2.77
CA PHE A 60 -8.72 -9.90 -3.28
C PHE A 60 -8.11 -9.70 -4.67
N ARG A 61 -6.88 -10.20 -4.88
CA ARG A 61 -6.33 -10.28 -6.25
C ARG A 61 -7.19 -11.27 -7.04
N LYS A 62 -7.88 -10.80 -8.09
CA LYS A 62 -8.47 -11.71 -9.07
C LYS A 62 -7.35 -12.59 -9.64
N LYS A 63 -7.58 -13.91 -9.77
CA LYS A 63 -6.63 -14.79 -10.46
C LYS A 63 -6.35 -14.17 -11.86
N PRO A 64 -5.10 -14.12 -12.32
CA PRO A 64 -4.85 -13.74 -13.70
C PRO A 64 -5.64 -14.70 -14.58
N GLN A 65 -6.58 -14.19 -15.39
CA GLN A 65 -7.18 -15.00 -16.43
C GLN A 65 -6.02 -15.42 -17.35
N LYS A 66 -5.90 -16.73 -17.61
CA LYS A 66 -4.98 -17.22 -18.63
C LYS A 66 -5.41 -16.57 -19.95
N VAL A 67 -4.63 -15.58 -20.41
CA VAL A 67 -4.78 -15.09 -21.77
C VAL A 67 -4.29 -16.23 -22.66
N MET A 68 -5.22 -16.96 -23.28
CA MET A 68 -4.88 -17.87 -24.36
C MET A 68 -4.43 -17.00 -25.53
N VAL A 69 -3.11 -16.92 -25.74
CA VAL A 69 -2.58 -16.39 -27.00
C VAL A 69 -2.91 -17.45 -28.04
N LEU A 70 -3.89 -17.17 -28.89
CA LEU A 70 -4.04 -17.90 -30.14
C LEU A 70 -2.80 -17.56 -30.97
N GLU A 71 -1.83 -18.48 -31.04
CA GLU A 71 -0.84 -18.50 -32.11
C GLU A 71 -1.62 -18.54 -33.42
N GLN A 72 -1.71 -17.38 -34.09
CA GLN A 72 -2.25 -17.29 -35.43
C GLN A 72 -1.30 -18.04 -36.36
N LEU A 73 -1.79 -19.18 -36.85
CA LEU A 73 -1.45 -19.91 -38.06
C LEU A 73 -0.22 -19.39 -38.83
N ARG A 74 0.83 -20.22 -38.86
CA ARG A 74 1.73 -20.31 -40.02
C ARG A 74 1.09 -21.22 -41.07
#